data_AF-Q4JUE6-F1
#
_entry.id   AF-Q4JUE6-F1
#
_cell.length_a   1.000
_cell.length_b   1.000
_cell.length_c   1.000
_cell.angle_alpha   90.00
_cell.angle_beta   90.00
_cell.angle_gamma   90.00
#
_symmetry.space_group_name_H-M   'P 1'
#
loop_
_entity.id
_entity.type
_entity.pdbx_description
1 polymer ?
#
loop_
_entity_poly.entity_id
_entity_poly.type
_entity_poly.pdbx_seq_one_letter_code
_entity_poly.pdbx_strand_id
1 'polypeptide(L)'
;MFWLLSLVGAFLVGALLVYLLGTVFGRGEALPPVTAGNAKLQHWESLENGPLTPEGIRDIGFSLEIRGYNQAEVDFYIDRLAGRIQELERQVGAVTHTAEDHTAETGNTETDIADPRDKER
;
A
#
# COMPACT_ATOMS: atom_id res chain seq x y z
N MET A 1 31.43 -38.75 35.42
CA MET A 1 31.55 -38.89 33.96
C MET A 1 30.21 -39.14 33.27
N PHE A 2 29.39 -40.09 33.74
CA PHE A 2 28.04 -40.34 33.19
C PHE A 2 27.10 -39.12 33.16
N TRP A 3 27.21 -38.25 34.17
CA TRP A 3 26.38 -37.04 34.26
C TRP A 3 26.59 -36.07 33.07
N LEU A 4 27.82 -35.92 32.58
CA LEU A 4 28.13 -35.10 31.40
C LEU A 4 27.51 -35.69 30.12
N LEU A 5 27.58 -37.02 29.95
CA LEU A 5 26.96 -37.72 28.83
C LEU A 5 25.44 -37.56 28.82
N SER A 6 24.79 -37.70 29.99
CA SER A 6 23.34 -37.43 30.13
C SER A 6 22.99 -35.97 29.84
N LEU A 7 23.80 -35.02 30.28
CA LEU A 7 23.57 -33.59 30.04
C LEU A 7 23.63 -33.26 28.55
N VAL A 8 24.66 -33.75 27.85
CA VAL A 8 24.82 -33.56 26.40
C VAL A 8 23.70 -34.25 25.63
N GLY A 9 23.31 -35.46 26.03
CA GLY A 9 22.18 -36.17 25.42
C GLY A 9 20.86 -35.43 25.58
N ALA A 10 20.56 -34.95 26.79
CA ALA A 10 19.35 -34.17 27.05
C ALA A 10 19.32 -32.87 26.23
N PHE A 11 20.47 -32.19 26.09
CA PHE A 11 20.57 -30.99 25.26
C PHE A 11 20.33 -31.27 23.78
N LEU A 12 20.91 -32.35 23.23
CA LEU A 12 20.70 -32.76 21.84
C LEU A 12 19.22 -33.09 21.55
N VAL A 13 18.58 -33.83 22.46
CA VAL A 13 17.15 -34.15 22.33
C VAL A 13 16.31 -32.88 22.42
N GLY A 14 16.64 -31.98 23.34
CA GLY A 14 15.98 -30.68 23.45
C GLY A 14 16.13 -29.83 22.19
N ALA A 15 17.34 -29.72 21.65
CA ALA A 15 17.62 -28.99 20.42
C ALA A 15 16.89 -29.60 19.21
N LEU A 16 16.87 -30.93 19.10
CA LEU A 16 16.14 -31.64 18.05
C LEU A 16 14.63 -31.43 18.17
N LEU A 17 14.08 -31.50 19.38
CA LEU A 17 12.67 -31.23 19.63
C LEU A 17 12.33 -29.77 19.30
N VAL A 18 13.14 -28.81 19.73
CA VAL A 18 12.94 -27.38 19.39
C VAL A 18 13.02 -27.16 17.89
N TYR A 19 13.96 -27.82 17.21
CA TYR A 19 14.07 -27.78 15.77
C TYR A 19 12.80 -28.35 15.10
N LEU A 20 12.36 -29.55 15.49
CA LEU A 20 11.16 -30.19 14.95
C LEU A 20 9.91 -29.36 15.24
N LEU A 21 9.71 -28.92 16.48
CA LEU A 21 8.60 -28.04 16.85
C LEU A 21 8.66 -26.73 16.06
N GLY A 22 9.83 -26.10 15.91
CA GLY A 22 10.00 -24.89 15.10
C GLY A 22 9.66 -25.11 13.63
N THR A 23 9.93 -26.29 13.07
CA THR A 23 9.54 -26.63 11.70
C THR A 23 8.04 -26.96 11.56
N VAL A 24 7.43 -27.62 12.56
CA VAL A 24 6.02 -28.05 12.54
C VAL A 24 5.08 -26.88 12.86
N PHE A 25 5.38 -26.12 13.91
CA PHE A 25 4.57 -24.98 14.32
C PHE A 25 4.92 -23.71 13.52
N GLY A 26 6.10 -23.67 12.87
CA GLY A 26 6.54 -22.54 12.08
C GLY A 26 6.83 -21.29 12.92
N ARG A 27 7.46 -20.27 12.32
CA ARG A 27 7.43 -18.91 12.86
C ARG A 27 5.94 -18.57 13.04
N GLY A 28 5.48 -18.38 14.29
CA GLY A 28 4.07 -18.25 14.69
C GLY A 28 3.30 -17.06 14.11
N GLU A 29 3.76 -16.51 13.00
CA GLU A 29 3.07 -15.53 12.20
C GLU A 29 2.75 -16.24 10.88
N ALA A 30 1.49 -16.62 10.71
CA ALA A 30 0.93 -17.02 9.43
C ALA A 30 0.88 -15.79 8.50
N LEU A 31 2.02 -15.18 8.26
CA LEU A 31 2.22 -14.30 7.13
C LEU A 31 2.38 -15.24 5.94
N PRO A 32 1.56 -15.09 4.88
CA PRO A 32 1.78 -15.80 3.63
C PRO A 32 3.27 -15.68 3.29
N PRO A 33 4.00 -16.79 3.12
CA PRO A 33 5.38 -16.72 2.70
C PRO A 33 5.39 -16.05 1.32
N VAL A 34 5.79 -14.77 1.26
CA VAL A 34 5.97 -13.98 0.03
C VAL A 34 6.97 -14.63 -0.95
N THR A 35 7.62 -15.72 -0.53
CA THR A 35 8.59 -16.50 -1.30
C THR A 35 8.06 -17.82 -1.85
N ALA A 36 6.78 -18.17 -1.67
CA ALA A 36 6.21 -19.38 -2.28
C ALA A 36 5.63 -19.07 -3.67
N GLY A 37 6.45 -19.18 -4.72
CA GLY A 37 6.10 -19.32 -6.15
C GLY A 37 4.86 -18.54 -6.67
N ASN A 38 3.66 -19.06 -6.39
CA ASN A 38 2.37 -18.48 -6.79
C ASN A 38 2.04 -17.16 -6.07
N ALA A 39 2.51 -16.98 -4.83
CA ALA A 39 2.36 -15.74 -4.08
C ALA A 39 3.20 -14.60 -4.68
N LYS A 40 4.32 -14.91 -5.34
CA LYS A 40 5.14 -13.92 -6.05
C LYS A 40 4.40 -13.35 -7.27
N LEU A 41 3.66 -14.20 -7.99
CA LEU A 41 2.84 -13.78 -9.13
C LEU A 41 1.64 -12.93 -8.69
N GLN A 42 0.93 -13.37 -7.64
CA GLN A 42 -0.19 -12.60 -7.06
C GLN A 42 0.27 -11.27 -6.44
N HIS A 43 1.46 -11.25 -5.83
CA HIS A 43 2.06 -10.03 -5.30
C HIS A 43 2.45 -9.05 -6.42
N TRP A 44 2.95 -9.55 -7.56
CA TRP A 44 3.26 -8.69 -8.69
C TRP A 44 2.00 -8.11 -9.33
N GLU A 45 0.93 -8.90 -9.39
CA GLU A 45 -0.37 -8.47 -9.93
C GLU A 45 -1.05 -7.41 -9.05
N SER A 46 -0.87 -7.48 -7.71
CA SER A 46 -1.36 -6.43 -6.80
C SER A 46 -0.54 -5.14 -6.87
N LEU A 47 0.76 -5.23 -7.16
CA LEU A 47 1.61 -4.06 -7.42
C LEU A 47 1.26 -3.38 -8.76
N GLU A 48 0.98 -4.17 -9.81
CA GLU A 48 0.69 -3.65 -11.15
C GLU A 48 -0.69 -3.00 -11.25
N ASN A 49 -1.69 -3.57 -10.57
CA ASN A 49 -3.07 -3.08 -10.64
C ASN A 49 -3.51 -2.28 -9.40
N GLY A 50 -2.61 -2.10 -8.43
CA GLY A 50 -2.90 -1.37 -7.20
C GLY A 50 -3.15 0.12 -7.47
N PRO A 51 -4.11 0.75 -6.75
CA PRO A 51 -4.34 2.18 -6.87
C PRO A 51 -3.10 2.95 -6.40
N LEU A 52 -2.57 3.82 -7.26
CA LEU A 52 -1.43 4.71 -6.97
C LEU A 52 -1.87 5.95 -6.18
N THR A 53 -2.70 5.77 -5.16
CA THR A 53 -3.12 6.84 -4.24
C THR A 53 -2.13 6.96 -3.08
N PRO A 54 -2.10 8.08 -2.36
CA PRO A 54 -1.21 8.25 -1.20
C PRO A 54 -1.41 7.15 -0.14
N GLU A 55 -2.65 6.69 0.07
CA GLU A 55 -2.99 5.62 0.99
C GLU A 55 -2.60 4.24 0.44
N GLY A 56 -2.85 3.99 -0.84
CA GLY A 56 -2.50 2.72 -1.49
C GLY A 56 -1.00 2.44 -1.44
N ILE A 57 -0.17 3.48 -1.60
CA ILE A 57 1.30 3.34 -1.57
C ILE A 57 1.83 2.99 -0.18
N ARG A 58 1.15 3.45 0.89
CA ARG A 58 1.55 3.15 2.27
C ARG A 58 1.20 1.72 2.71
N ASP A 59 0.23 1.09 2.07
CA ASP A 59 -0.23 -0.27 2.39
C ASP A 59 0.49 -1.37 1.57
N ILE A 60 1.41 -1.01 0.68
CA ILE A 60 2.16 -1.97 -0.15
C ILE A 60 3.34 -2.57 0.63
N GLY A 61 3.43 -3.91 0.64
CA GLY A 61 4.59 -4.63 1.18
C GLY A 61 5.47 -5.21 0.08
N PHE A 62 6.81 -5.09 0.18
CA PHE A 62 7.76 -5.59 -0.81
C PHE A 62 8.45 -6.90 -0.38
N SER A 63 8.82 -7.73 -1.35
CA SER A 63 9.63 -8.94 -1.09
C SER A 63 11.12 -8.65 -0.88
N LEU A 64 11.77 -9.39 0.02
CA LEU A 64 13.19 -9.27 0.36
C LEU A 64 14.07 -10.13 -0.56
N GLU A 65 15.06 -9.52 -1.21
CA GLU A 65 16.10 -10.24 -1.96
C GLU A 65 17.45 -10.21 -1.23
N ILE A 66 18.28 -11.25 -1.43
CA ILE A 66 19.59 -11.44 -0.75
C ILE A 66 20.56 -10.26 -0.99
N ARG A 67 20.38 -9.54 -2.10
CA ARG A 67 21.01 -8.25 -2.38
C ARG A 67 19.93 -7.19 -2.52
N GLY A 68 19.28 -6.86 -1.41
CA GLY A 68 18.23 -5.84 -1.36
C GLY A 68 18.80 -4.43 -1.32
N TYR A 69 17.97 -3.46 -1.71
CA TYR A 69 18.18 -2.06 -1.35
C TYR A 69 18.02 -1.87 0.16
N ASN A 70 18.63 -0.82 0.70
CA ASN A 70 18.43 -0.45 2.09
C ASN A 70 16.96 -0.06 2.32
N GLN A 71 16.26 -0.84 3.16
CA GLN A 71 14.84 -0.63 3.42
C GLN A 71 14.55 0.79 3.94
N ALA A 72 15.38 1.32 4.83
CA ALA A 72 15.17 2.65 5.39
C ALA A 72 15.29 3.78 4.35
N GLU A 73 16.19 3.62 3.37
CA GLU A 73 16.31 4.56 2.26
C GLU A 73 15.09 4.46 1.33
N VAL A 74 14.66 3.24 1.02
CA VAL A 74 13.48 3.00 0.17
C VAL A 74 12.22 3.58 0.82
N ASP A 75 12.00 3.33 2.11
CA ASP A 75 10.85 3.85 2.85
C ASP A 75 10.82 5.38 2.82
N PHE A 76 11.98 6.03 3.03
CA PHE A 76 12.09 7.49 2.92
C PHE A 76 11.74 8.02 1.52
N TYR A 77 12.19 7.34 0.46
CA TYR A 77 11.85 7.70 -0.91
C TYR A 77 10.35 7.51 -1.20
N ILE A 78 9.73 6.45 -0.69
CA ILE A 78 8.31 6.16 -0.86
C ILE A 78 7.45 7.19 -0.14
N ASP A 79 7.78 7.56 1.10
CA ASP A 79 7.08 8.61 1.84
C ASP A 79 7.10 9.94 1.09
N ARG A 80 8.26 10.30 0.56
CA ARG A 80 8.41 11.51 -0.26
C ARG A 80 7.56 11.43 -1.53
N LEU A 81 7.49 10.27 -2.18
CA LEU A 81 6.69 10.06 -3.38
C LEU A 81 5.18 10.18 -3.08
N ALA A 82 4.70 9.55 -2.00
CA ALA A 82 3.31 9.65 -1.56
C ALA A 82 2.90 11.11 -1.31
N GLY A 83 3.78 11.91 -0.68
CA GLY A 83 3.56 13.34 -0.50
C GLY A 83 3.46 14.12 -1.81
N ARG A 84 4.25 13.76 -2.84
CA ARG A 84 4.14 14.39 -4.17
C ARG A 84 2.85 14.02 -4.88
N ILE A 85 2.39 12.77 -4.78
CA ILE A 85 1.13 12.33 -5.39
C ILE A 85 -0.06 13.05 -4.74
N GLN A 86 -0.08 13.16 -3.41
CA GLN A 86 -1.13 13.90 -2.70
C GLN A 86 -1.19 15.37 -3.13
N GLU A 87 -0.04 16.01 -3.33
CA GLU A 87 0.02 17.39 -3.82
C GLU A 87 -0.54 17.51 -5.25
N LEU A 88 -0.20 16.57 -6.14
CA LEU A 88 -0.74 16.54 -7.50
C LEU A 88 -2.27 16.32 -7.50
N GLU A 89 -2.78 15.40 -6.69
CA GLU A 89 -4.22 15.14 -6.56
C GLU A 89 -4.98 16.37 -6.05
N ARG A 90 -4.41 17.11 -5.08
CA ARG A 90 -4.98 18.38 -4.61
C ARG A 90 -5.06 19.42 -5.72
N GLN A 91 -4.02 19.55 -6.54
CA GLN A 91 -4.00 20.51 -7.64
C GLN A 91 -5.06 20.17 -8.70
N VAL A 92 -5.21 18.88 -9.04
CA VAL A 92 -6.26 18.43 -9.96
C VAL A 92 -7.65 18.74 -9.39
N GLY A 93 -7.89 18.41 -8.12
CA GLY A 93 -9.17 18.70 -7.46
C GLY A 93 -9.51 20.20 -7.43
N ALA A 94 -8.51 21.06 -7.20
CA ALA A 94 -8.69 22.51 -7.22
C ALA A 94 -9.10 23.03 -8.61
N VAL A 95 -8.49 22.50 -9.68
CA VAL A 95 -8.82 22.87 -11.06
C VAL A 95 -10.24 22.42 -11.43
N THR A 96 -10.63 21.19 -11.08
CA THR A 96 -11.97 20.67 -11.35
C THR A 96 -13.05 21.47 -10.61
N HIS A 97 -12.85 21.79 -9.33
CA HIS A 97 -13.81 22.55 -8.55
C HIS A 97 -13.99 23.98 -9.08
N THR A 98 -12.91 24.60 -9.58
CA THR A 98 -12.97 25.94 -10.19
C THR A 98 -13.78 25.93 -11.50
N ALA A 99 -13.70 24.85 -12.28
CA ALA A 99 -14.47 24.69 -13.51
C ALA A 99 -15.97 24.49 -13.24
N GLU A 100 -16.34 23.75 -12.20
CA GLU A 100 -17.74 23.56 -11.81
C GLU A 100 -18.40 24.85 -11.30
N ASP A 101 -17.66 25.66 -10.52
CA ASP A 101 -18.15 26.93 -9.99
C ASP A 101 -18.43 27.97 -11.11
N HIS A 102 -17.54 28.04 -12.11
CA HIS A 102 -17.74 28.89 -13.30
C HIS A 102 -18.93 28.46 -14.18
N THR A 103 -19.21 27.15 -14.22
CA THR A 103 -20.33 26.62 -15.01
C THR A 103 -21.68 26.92 -14.32
N ALA A 104 -21.71 26.91 -12.97
CA ALA A 104 -22.88 27.30 -12.18
C ALA A 104 -23.20 28.80 -12.27
N GLU A 105 -22.18 29.67 -12.32
CA GLU A 105 -22.36 31.13 -12.50
C GLU A 105 -22.86 31.50 -13.91
N THR A 106 -22.42 30.78 -14.94
CA THR A 106 -22.83 31.03 -16.33
C THR A 106 -24.29 30.62 -16.59
N GLY A 107 -24.78 29.56 -15.94
CA GLY A 107 -26.18 29.10 -16.08
C GLY A 107 -27.23 30.02 -15.43
N ASN A 108 -26.85 30.80 -14.42
CA ASN A 108 -27.77 31.75 -13.76
C ASN A 108 -27.93 33.08 -14.50
N THR A 109 -26.99 33.43 -15.40
CA THR A 109 -27.03 34.71 -16.12
C THR A 109 -27.90 34.63 -17.40
N GLU A 110 -28.13 33.44 -17.97
CA GLU A 110 -28.94 33.28 -19.19
C GLU A 110 -30.46 33.25 -18.93
N THR A 111 -30.90 33.08 -17.69
CA THR A 111 -32.35 33.07 -17.36
C THR A 111 -32.92 34.48 -17.09
N ASP A 112 -32.06 35.51 -16.93
CA ASP A 112 -32.46 36.90 -16.65
C ASP A 112 -32.40 37.82 -17.89
N ILE A 113 -32.37 37.25 -19.09
CA ILE A 113 -32.67 37.98 -20.34
C ILE A 113 -34.01 37.46 -20.87
N ALA A 114 -35.06 37.57 -20.05
CA ALA A 114 -36.42 37.48 -20.54
C ALA A 114 -36.71 38.71 -21.41
N ASP A 115 -36.82 38.49 -22.73
CA ASP A 115 -37.23 39.46 -23.75
C ASP A 115 -38.45 40.28 -23.27
N PRO A 116 -38.34 41.61 -23.06
CA PRO A 116 -39.45 42.42 -22.58
C PRO A 116 -40.52 42.74 -23.63
N ARG A 117 -40.52 42.08 -24.80
CA ARG A 117 -41.40 42.42 -25.95
C ARG A 117 -42.86 41.94 -25.88
N ASP A 118 -43.37 41.50 -24.73
CA ASP A 118 -44.75 41.01 -24.59
C ASP A 118 -45.70 41.96 -23.84
N LYS A 119 -45.42 43.27 -23.87
CA LYS A 119 -46.24 44.31 -23.21
C LYS A 119 -46.76 45.40 -24.15
N GLU A 120 -47.20 45.06 -25.36
CA GLU A 120 -48.06 45.97 -26.14
C GLU A 120 -49.22 45.17 -26.74
N ARG A 121 -50.31 45.13 -25.98
CA ARG A 121 -51.68 44.86 -26.44
C ARG A 121 -52.47 46.16 -26.45
#